data_AF-A0A182UBV3-F1
#
_entry.id   AF-A0A182UBV3-F1
#
_cell.length_a   1.000
_cell.length_b   1.000
_cell.length_c   1.000
_cell.angle_alpha   90.00
_cell.angle_beta   90.00
_cell.angle_gamma   90.00
#
_symmetry.space_group_name_H-M   'P 1'
#
loop_
_entity.id
_entity.type
_entity.pdbx_description
1 polymer ?
#
loop_
_entity_poly.entity_id
_entity_poly.type
_entity_poly.pdbx_seq_one_letter_code
_entity_poly.pdbx_strand_id
1 'polypeptide(L)'
;IREAQRQEAYRIAQEQKLIAKQQAIVNQQAYVQEGVTPRPVDPFYSPILQRLDKVFNSLGIVDESCRERLVCSMYKNPVKYSPHSNYVSAELSRDASELQKPTSTNAAVVRFYRYVQAARDGQDQRDCQRIYSQCTINMEKKKKK
;
A
#
# COMPACT_ATOMS: atom_id res chain seq x y z
N ILE A 1 21.23 27.41 -49.27
CA ILE A 1 21.47 26.07 -48.66
C ILE A 1 22.22 26.19 -47.33
N ARG A 2 23.41 26.81 -47.29
CA ARG A 2 24.24 26.93 -46.07
C ARG A 2 23.58 27.69 -44.92
N GLU A 3 22.79 28.72 -45.21
CA GLU A 3 22.08 29.51 -44.19
C GLU A 3 20.87 28.78 -43.60
N ALA A 4 20.12 28.04 -44.43
CA ALA A 4 19.01 27.20 -43.97
C ALA A 4 19.51 26.09 -43.03
N GLN A 5 20.63 25.43 -43.38
CA GLN A 5 21.29 24.46 -42.50
C GLN A 5 21.78 25.09 -41.18
N ARG A 6 22.21 26.36 -41.21
CA ARG A 6 22.65 27.09 -40.01
C ARG A 6 21.49 27.47 -39.09
N GLN A 7 20.35 27.86 -39.67
CA GLN A 7 19.11 28.12 -38.92
C GLN A 7 18.53 26.84 -38.32
N GLU A 8 18.56 25.74 -39.07
CA GLU A 8 18.13 24.42 -38.58
C GLU A 8 19.02 23.93 -37.43
N ALA A 9 20.34 24.04 -37.58
CA ALA A 9 21.29 23.74 -36.51
C ALA A 9 21.06 24.61 -35.26
N TYR A 10 20.70 25.89 -35.43
CA TYR A 10 20.37 26.78 -34.32
C TYR A 10 19.09 26.34 -33.59
N ARG A 11 18.05 25.93 -34.33
CA ARG A 11 16.81 25.41 -33.74
C ARG A 11 17.05 24.11 -32.97
N ILE A 12 17.81 23.17 -33.55
CA ILE A 12 18.14 21.90 -32.90
C ILE A 12 18.93 22.15 -31.60
N ALA A 13 19.89 23.07 -31.61
CA ALA A 13 20.65 23.42 -30.40
C ALA A 13 19.78 24.06 -29.31
N GLN A 14 18.78 24.87 -29.69
CA GLN A 14 17.80 25.44 -28.75
C GLN A 14 16.90 24.35 -28.15
N GLU A 15 16.41 23.43 -28.98
CA GLU A 15 15.55 22.33 -28.55
C GLU A 15 16.28 21.36 -27.63
N GLN A 16 17.54 21.01 -27.95
CA GLN A 16 18.38 20.21 -27.06
C GLN A 16 18.63 20.89 -25.71
N LYS A 17 18.82 22.22 -25.69
CA LYS A 17 18.93 22.97 -24.42
C LYS A 17 17.64 22.93 -23.61
N LEU A 18 16.49 22.99 -24.26
CA LEU A 18 15.19 22.89 -23.59
C LEU A 18 14.96 21.48 -23.02
N ILE A 19 15.27 20.45 -23.79
CA ILE A 19 15.20 19.04 -23.35
C ILE A 19 16.15 18.78 -22.18
N ALA A 20 17.39 19.28 -22.24
CA ALA A 20 18.36 19.15 -21.15
C ALA A 20 17.89 19.86 -19.87
N LYS A 21 17.29 21.06 -20.00
CA LYS A 21 16.69 21.78 -18.87
C LYS A 21 15.48 21.04 -18.31
N GLN A 22 14.63 20.46 -19.16
CA GLN A 22 13.48 19.66 -18.75
C GLN A 22 13.93 18.38 -18.01
N GLN A 23 14.97 17.70 -18.50
CA GLN A 23 15.59 16.54 -17.85
C GLN A 23 16.19 16.90 -16.49
N ALA A 24 16.82 18.07 -16.35
CA ALA A 24 17.33 18.53 -15.05
C ALA A 24 16.20 18.74 -14.02
N ILE A 25 15.03 19.25 -14.45
CA ILE A 25 13.86 19.42 -13.57
C ILE A 25 13.27 18.06 -13.16
N VAL A 26 13.16 17.11 -14.10
CA VAL A 26 12.69 15.73 -13.80
C VAL A 26 13.65 15.03 -12.84
N ASN A 27 14.97 15.17 -13.05
CA ASN A 27 15.97 14.64 -12.13
C ASN A 27 15.87 15.31 -10.75
N GLN A 28 15.60 16.61 -10.67
CA GLN A 28 15.45 17.30 -9.39
C GLN A 28 14.18 16.86 -8.63
N GLN A 29 13.09 16.54 -9.31
CA GLN A 29 11.88 15.99 -8.69
C GLN A 29 12.08 14.60 -8.06
N ALA A 30 13.11 13.85 -8.49
CA ALA A 30 13.44 12.56 -7.89
C ALA A 30 14.10 12.68 -6.50
N TYR A 31 14.46 13.88 -6.03
CA TYR A 31 15.20 14.09 -4.78
C TYR A 31 14.55 15.05 -3.78
N VAL A 32 13.30 15.48 -3.98
CA VAL A 32 12.59 16.34 -3.01
C VAL A 32 11.68 15.52 -2.09
N GLN A 33 12.28 14.63 -1.31
CA GLN A 33 11.77 14.20 0.00
C GLN A 33 13.00 13.92 0.87
N GLU A 34 13.41 14.91 1.67
CA GLU A 34 14.44 14.72 2.69
C GLU A 34 14.04 13.52 3.58
N GLY A 35 14.87 12.47 3.57
CA GLY A 35 14.70 11.32 4.47
C GLY A 35 13.88 10.14 3.97
N VAL A 36 13.32 10.17 2.75
CA VAL A 36 12.67 9.00 2.15
C VAL A 36 13.46 8.56 0.93
N THR A 37 14.38 7.61 1.12
CA THR A 37 14.74 6.72 0.01
C THR A 37 13.42 6.22 -0.57
N PRO A 38 13.13 6.37 -1.87
CA PRO A 38 11.95 5.77 -2.46
C PRO A 38 12.06 4.28 -2.20
N ARG A 39 11.34 3.79 -1.18
CA ARG A 39 11.29 2.37 -0.90
C ARG A 39 10.81 1.75 -2.20
N PRO A 40 11.49 0.73 -2.75
CA PRO A 40 11.02 0.07 -3.95
C PRO A 40 9.56 -0.30 -3.72
N VAL A 41 8.65 0.35 -4.44
CA VAL A 41 7.21 0.12 -4.30
C VAL A 41 6.98 -1.28 -4.85
N ASP A 42 6.56 -2.20 -3.99
CA ASP A 42 6.35 -3.58 -4.40
C ASP A 42 5.21 -3.63 -5.43
N PRO A 43 5.46 -4.03 -6.68
CA PRO A 43 4.44 -3.98 -7.73
C PRO A 43 3.30 -4.99 -7.52
N PHE A 44 3.51 -6.02 -6.70
CA PHE A 44 2.56 -7.10 -6.46
C PHE A 44 1.71 -6.86 -5.20
N TYR A 45 2.37 -6.65 -4.06
CA TYR A 45 1.74 -6.47 -2.75
C TYR A 45 1.17 -5.07 -2.57
N SER A 46 1.78 -4.02 -3.13
CA SER A 46 1.31 -2.63 -2.92
C SER A 46 -0.12 -2.41 -3.44
N PRO A 47 -0.51 -2.87 -4.65
CA PRO A 47 -1.90 -2.73 -5.12
C PRO A 47 -2.92 -3.45 -4.24
N ILE A 48 -2.57 -4.62 -3.68
CA ILE A 48 -3.44 -5.38 -2.78
C ILE A 48 -3.63 -4.61 -1.47
N LEU A 49 -2.52 -4.16 -0.88
CA LEU A 49 -2.54 -3.34 0.34
C LEU A 49 -3.31 -2.04 0.15
N GLN A 50 -3.20 -1.39 -1.01
CA GLN A 50 -3.98 -0.18 -1.33
C GLN A 50 -5.48 -0.45 -1.35
N ARG A 51 -5.93 -1.61 -1.86
CA ARG A 51 -7.35 -1.98 -1.84
C ARG A 51 -7.82 -2.26 -0.42
N LEU A 52 -7.03 -2.97 0.38
CA LEU A 52 -7.30 -3.19 1.82
C LEU A 52 -7.36 -1.86 2.60
N ASP A 53 -6.40 -0.96 2.35
CA ASP A 53 -6.33 0.34 3.02
C ASP A 53 -7.56 1.19 2.75
N LYS A 54 -8.13 1.15 1.54
CA LYS A 54 -9.40 1.83 1.22
C LYS A 54 -10.54 1.33 2.10
N VAL A 55 -10.63 0.02 2.31
CA VAL A 55 -11.64 -0.61 3.18
C VAL A 55 -11.43 -0.22 4.64
N PHE A 56 -10.19 -0.23 5.13
CA PHE A 56 -9.91 0.14 6.52
C PHE A 56 -10.15 1.63 6.78
N ASN A 57 -9.79 2.48 5.82
CA ASN A 57 -10.01 3.91 5.91
C ASN A 57 -11.50 4.27 5.86
N SER A 58 -12.32 3.57 5.07
CA SER A 58 -13.78 3.79 5.08
C SER A 58 -14.42 3.45 6.43
N LEU A 59 -13.82 2.51 7.17
CA LEU A 59 -14.21 2.17 8.55
C LEU A 59 -13.58 3.12 9.60
N GLY A 60 -12.78 4.09 9.17
CA GLY A 60 -12.09 5.06 10.01
C GLY A 60 -10.95 4.45 10.84
N ILE A 61 -10.31 3.39 10.33
CA ILE A 61 -9.17 2.73 10.98
C ILE A 61 -7.89 3.06 10.20
N VAL A 62 -7.09 3.95 10.78
CA VAL A 62 -5.83 4.44 10.19
C VAL A 62 -4.59 3.75 10.75
N ASP A 63 -4.67 3.27 11.99
CA ASP A 63 -3.54 2.66 12.68
C ASP A 63 -3.35 1.19 12.27
N GLU A 64 -2.11 0.80 11.98
CA GLU A 64 -1.75 -0.55 11.53
C GLU A 64 -2.12 -1.63 12.54
N SER A 65 -1.86 -1.38 13.82
CA SER A 65 -2.17 -2.35 14.87
C SER A 65 -3.68 -2.58 15.00
N CYS A 66 -4.46 -1.53 14.73
CA CYS A 66 -5.92 -1.63 14.66
C CYS A 66 -6.41 -2.28 13.37
N ARG A 67 -5.69 -2.16 12.25
CA ARG A 67 -6.04 -2.89 11.02
C ARG A 67 -5.86 -4.39 11.21
N GLU A 68 -4.76 -4.81 11.81
CA GLU A 68 -4.52 -6.23 12.16
C GLU A 68 -5.64 -6.77 13.08
N ARG A 69 -5.97 -6.04 14.16
CA ARG A 69 -7.08 -6.41 15.05
C ARG A 69 -8.43 -6.52 14.35
N LEU A 70 -8.70 -5.60 13.41
CA LEU A 70 -9.92 -5.60 12.63
C LEU A 70 -9.99 -6.82 11.73
N VAL A 71 -8.90 -7.15 11.01
CA VAL A 71 -8.81 -8.35 10.17
C VAL A 71 -9.05 -9.62 10.99
N CYS A 72 -8.42 -9.75 12.15
CA CYS A 72 -8.68 -10.87 13.07
C CYS A 72 -10.17 -10.94 13.47
N SER A 73 -10.77 -9.81 13.81
CA SER A 73 -12.18 -9.75 14.20
C SER A 73 -13.12 -10.09 13.04
N MET A 74 -12.79 -9.65 11.81
CA MET A 74 -13.53 -9.98 10.59
C MET A 74 -13.50 -11.48 10.31
N TYR A 75 -12.34 -12.14 10.41
CA TYR A 75 -12.23 -13.57 10.19
C TYR A 75 -12.82 -14.41 11.34
N LYS A 76 -12.85 -13.86 12.56
CA LYS A 76 -13.52 -14.50 13.71
C LYS A 76 -15.04 -14.52 13.57
N ASN A 77 -15.64 -13.45 13.05
CA ASN A 77 -17.09 -13.35 12.83
C ASN A 77 -17.41 -12.65 11.49
N PRO A 78 -17.27 -13.34 10.35
CA PRO A 78 -17.36 -12.71 9.02
C PRO A 78 -18.74 -12.13 8.73
N VAL A 79 -19.81 -12.74 9.26
CA VAL A 79 -21.19 -12.28 9.07
C VAL A 79 -21.40 -10.91 9.71
N LYS A 80 -20.87 -10.67 10.92
CA LYS A 80 -20.99 -9.39 11.63
C LYS A 80 -20.33 -8.22 10.90
N TYR A 81 -19.28 -8.49 10.12
CA TYR A 81 -18.49 -7.47 9.42
C TYR A 81 -18.77 -7.41 7.90
N SER A 82 -19.78 -8.15 7.43
CA SER A 82 -20.24 -8.08 6.04
C SER A 82 -20.76 -6.67 5.71
N PRO A 83 -20.51 -6.13 4.51
CA PRO A 83 -19.82 -6.76 3.36
C PRO A 83 -18.29 -6.61 3.38
N HIS A 84 -17.72 -5.81 4.28
CA HIS A 84 -16.28 -5.50 4.31
C HIS A 84 -15.41 -6.75 4.52
N SER A 85 -15.87 -7.71 5.35
CA SER A 85 -15.21 -9.00 5.54
C SER A 85 -15.09 -9.82 4.25
N ASN A 86 -16.05 -9.71 3.32
CA ASN A 86 -15.98 -10.40 2.03
C ASN A 86 -14.89 -9.79 1.14
N TYR A 87 -14.79 -8.46 1.11
CA TYR A 87 -13.73 -7.76 0.37
C TYR A 87 -12.35 -8.09 0.91
N VAL A 88 -12.17 -8.00 2.24
CA VAL A 88 -10.88 -8.33 2.87
C VAL A 88 -10.52 -9.80 2.59
N SER A 89 -11.49 -10.70 2.67
CA SER A 89 -11.28 -12.11 2.32
C SER A 89 -10.86 -12.30 0.86
N ALA A 90 -11.50 -11.60 -0.07
CA ALA A 90 -11.16 -11.69 -1.49
C ALA A 90 -9.72 -11.23 -1.79
N GLU A 91 -9.25 -10.18 -1.11
CA GLU A 91 -7.88 -9.68 -1.30
C GLU A 91 -6.82 -10.57 -0.61
N LEU A 92 -7.12 -11.14 0.57
CA LEU A 92 -6.17 -11.95 1.34
C LEU A 92 -6.13 -13.43 0.91
N SER A 93 -7.15 -13.93 0.22
CA SER A 93 -7.25 -15.35 -0.19
C SER A 93 -6.56 -15.66 -1.53
N ARG A 94 -5.83 -14.70 -2.11
CA ARG A 94 -5.12 -14.92 -3.39
C ARG A 94 -3.99 -15.95 -3.21
N ASP A 95 -3.74 -16.74 -4.26
CA ASP A 95 -2.93 -17.96 -4.19
C ASP A 95 -1.55 -17.76 -3.56
N ALA A 96 -1.28 -18.55 -2.51
CA ALA A 96 0.02 -18.64 -1.82
C ALA A 96 1.18 -19.02 -2.75
N SER A 97 0.88 -19.57 -3.92
CA SER A 97 1.84 -19.94 -4.97
C SER A 97 2.40 -18.71 -5.71
N GLU A 98 1.68 -17.57 -5.73
CA GLU A 98 2.18 -16.29 -6.24
C GLU A 98 2.87 -15.46 -5.14
N LEU A 99 2.63 -15.82 -3.88
CA LEU A 99 3.12 -15.10 -2.72
C LEU A 99 4.60 -15.43 -2.48
N GLN A 100 5.48 -14.52 -2.89
CA GLN A 100 6.91 -14.60 -2.60
C GLN A 100 7.14 -14.71 -1.09
N LYS A 101 7.97 -15.67 -0.66
CA LYS A 101 8.42 -15.79 0.73
C LYS A 101 8.88 -14.42 1.23
N PRO A 102 8.54 -14.02 2.46
CA PRO A 102 8.95 -12.73 3.01
C PRO A 102 10.48 -12.66 3.06
N THR A 103 11.08 -12.00 2.08
CA THR A 103 12.43 -11.45 2.23
C THR A 103 12.26 -10.26 3.17
N SER A 104 12.91 -10.34 4.33
CA SER A 104 12.72 -9.42 5.48
C SER A 104 12.93 -7.93 5.17
N THR A 105 13.38 -7.60 3.96
CA THR A 105 13.67 -6.25 3.50
C THR A 105 12.44 -5.53 2.92
N ASN A 106 11.42 -6.23 2.43
CA ASN A 106 10.27 -5.59 1.78
C ASN A 106 9.11 -5.34 2.76
N ALA A 107 8.88 -4.08 3.08
CA ALA A 107 7.85 -3.65 4.02
C ALA A 107 6.41 -4.02 3.58
N ALA A 108 6.12 -4.02 2.27
CA ALA A 108 4.79 -4.37 1.77
C ALA A 108 4.49 -5.87 1.98
N VAL A 109 5.48 -6.72 1.70
CA VAL A 109 5.38 -8.17 1.91
C VAL A 109 5.13 -8.46 3.40
N VAL A 110 5.96 -7.91 4.28
CA VAL A 110 5.83 -8.08 5.73
C VAL A 110 4.45 -7.64 6.21
N ARG A 111 3.97 -6.48 5.75
CA ARG A 111 2.66 -5.94 6.10
C ARG A 111 1.51 -6.85 5.65
N PHE A 112 1.57 -7.35 4.41
CA PHE A 112 0.58 -8.30 3.91
C PHE A 112 0.53 -9.56 4.76
N TYR A 113 1.67 -10.16 5.09
CA TYR A 113 1.73 -11.37 5.91
C TYR A 113 1.25 -11.14 7.35
N ARG A 114 1.38 -9.94 7.91
CA ARG A 114 0.76 -9.60 9.21
C ARG A 114 -0.76 -9.67 9.14
N TYR A 115 -1.37 -9.21 8.04
CA TYR A 115 -2.82 -9.35 7.85
C TYR A 115 -3.24 -10.81 7.61
N VAL A 116 -2.46 -11.59 6.87
CA VAL A 116 -2.71 -13.04 6.73
C VAL A 116 -2.65 -13.72 8.10
N GLN A 117 -1.66 -13.40 8.92
CA GLN A 117 -1.55 -13.95 10.26
C GLN A 117 -2.74 -13.54 11.14
N ALA A 118 -3.17 -12.28 11.07
CA ALA A 118 -4.36 -11.83 11.77
C ALA A 118 -5.63 -12.57 11.35
N ALA A 119 -5.77 -12.82 10.05
CA ALA A 119 -6.88 -13.62 9.53
C ALA A 119 -6.86 -15.04 10.11
N ARG A 120 -5.69 -15.70 10.18
CA ARG A 120 -5.53 -17.02 10.80
C ARG A 120 -5.90 -17.01 12.28
N ASP A 121 -5.41 -16.03 13.04
CA ASP A 121 -5.75 -15.88 14.46
C ASP A 121 -7.27 -15.73 14.69
N GLY A 122 -7.96 -15.05 13.76
CA GLY A 122 -9.42 -14.95 13.76
C GLY A 122 -10.12 -16.28 13.48
N GLN A 123 -9.65 -17.03 12.48
CA GLN A 123 -10.17 -18.36 12.14
C GLN A 123 -9.99 -19.35 13.29
N ASP A 124 -8.85 -19.28 13.99
CA ASP A 124 -8.53 -20.09 15.17
C ASP A 124 -9.31 -19.66 16.43
N GLN A 125 -10.28 -18.76 16.29
CA GLN A 125 -11.14 -18.24 17.36
C GLN A 125 -10.37 -17.60 18.53
N ARG A 126 -9.14 -17.14 18.30
CA ARG A 126 -8.32 -16.53 19.34
C ARG A 126 -8.90 -15.19 19.80
N ASP A 127 -8.40 -14.68 20.92
CA ASP A 127 -8.80 -13.37 21.44
C ASP A 127 -8.05 -12.24 20.70
N CYS A 128 -8.69 -11.72 19.65
CA CYS A 128 -8.15 -10.62 18.85
C CYS A 128 -7.85 -9.35 19.68
N GLN A 129 -8.57 -9.09 20.78
CA GLN A 129 -8.29 -7.91 21.61
C GLN A 129 -7.00 -8.09 22.40
N ARG A 130 -6.80 -9.30 22.92
CA ARG A 130 -5.61 -9.63 23.71
C ARG A 130 -4.35 -9.71 22.86
N ILE A 131 -4.46 -10.31 21.67
CA ILE A 131 -3.32 -10.46 20.74
C ILE A 131 -2.89 -9.10 20.18
N TYR A 132 -3.86 -8.28 19.79
CA TYR A 132 -3.63 -6.96 19.21
C TYR A 132 -3.95 -5.84 20.20
N SER A 133 -3.35 -5.93 21.39
CA SER A 133 -3.56 -5.00 22.52
C SER A 133 -3.04 -3.58 22.26
N GLN A 134 -2.10 -3.45 21.33
CA GLN A 134 -1.58 -2.18 20.80
C GLN A 134 -2.66 -1.31 20.12
N CYS A 135 -3.77 -1.92 19.68
CA CYS A 135 -4.89 -1.15 19.16
C CYS A 135 -5.74 -0.56 20.30
N THR A 136 -5.66 0.76 20.47
CA THR A 136 -6.41 1.53 21.49
C THR A 136 -7.87 1.82 21.11
N ILE A 137 -8.27 1.54 19.87
CA ILE A 137 -9.65 1.77 19.40
C ILE A 137 -10.57 0.66 19.91
N ASN A 138 -11.69 1.03 20.53
CA ASN A 138 -12.75 0.10 20.86
C ASN A 138 -13.70 -0.10 19.66
N MET A 139 -13.53 -1.21 18.96
CA MET A 139 -14.30 -1.57 17.76
C MET A 139 -15.75 -1.95 18.04
N GLU A 140 -16.13 -2.23 19.29
CA GLU A 140 -17.49 -2.65 19.64
C GLU A 140 -18.50 -1.49 19.66
N LYS A 141 -18.02 -0.26 19.76
CA LYS A 141 -18.86 0.93 19.95
C LYS A 141 -19.37 1.61 18.67
N LYS A 142 -18.96 1.16 17.47
CA LYS A 142 -19.37 1.81 16.20
C LYS A 142 -20.77 1.43 15.67
N LYS A 143 -21.59 0.71 16.45
CA LYS A 143 -23.04 0.61 16.20
C LYS A 143 -23.78 1.82 16.79
N LYS A 144 -23.55 3.03 16.28
CA LYS A 144 -24.46 4.16 16.55
C LYS A 144 -24.31 5.28 15.52
N LYS A 145 -25.02 5.17 14.41
CA LYS A 145 -25.98 6.19 13.95
C LYS A 145 -26.87 5.62 12.88
#